data_AF-A0A1H1NGC1-F1
#
_entry.id   AF-A0A1H1NGC1-F1
#
_cell.length_a   1.000
_cell.length_b   1.000
_cell.length_c   1.000
_cell.angle_alpha   90.00
_cell.angle_beta   90.00
_cell.angle_gamma   90.00
#
_symmetry.space_group_name_H-M   'P 1'
#
loop_
_entity.id
_entity.type
_entity.pdbx_description
1 polymer ?
#
loop_
_entity_poly.entity_id
_entity_poly.type
_entity_poly.pdbx_seq_one_letter_code
_entity_poly.pdbx_strand_id
1 'polypeptide(L)'
;MRCARCGYDNPDNPRTCARCGLALADSSDPVGDPVGDPGGRDVSDPAEGRPSPVQPSWRRPAEAPAESPPWSGSVDAAPWQTPPRRGTPPNRPATDSPASTSPAAGSPPVAAEPPRAASGRPNTLGRVLVVLLAIEVVLAVVYAVFSLGPRRGVFAALAADPAGVDSAEAAASDRTNLALFTALGLCTLVAVVLGAWWASLAGRASRSRPVRWGPAWWIVTVAAAVVIGAALVLHAGEDTGRIATGYVLLGLGCVLLAGSAGWAMLVVRRHGGRQGAVDSDAAGATGQAGSGAERSQAGPDSEGPGHLVR
;
A
#
# COMPACT_ATOMS: atom_id res chain seq x y z
N MET A 1 -47.06 3.80 -2.68
CA MET A 1 -47.15 5.27 -2.93
C MET A 1 -45.83 5.84 -3.43
N ARG A 2 -45.85 6.70 -4.46
CA ARG A 2 -44.65 7.32 -5.01
C ARG A 2 -44.25 8.56 -4.22
N CYS A 3 -43.01 8.61 -3.74
CA CYS A 3 -42.53 9.75 -2.96
C CYS A 3 -42.39 11.00 -3.84
N ALA A 4 -43.03 12.11 -3.45
CA ALA A 4 -42.98 13.37 -4.19
C ALA A 4 -41.56 13.99 -4.27
N ARG A 5 -40.67 13.64 -3.34
CA ARG A 5 -39.31 14.19 -3.28
C ARG A 5 -38.30 13.41 -4.12
N CYS A 6 -38.34 12.08 -4.09
CA CYS A 6 -37.30 11.24 -4.73
C CYS A 6 -37.84 10.27 -5.78
N GLY A 7 -39.16 10.26 -6.02
CA GLY A 7 -39.80 9.41 -7.01
C GLY A 7 -39.81 7.91 -6.69
N TYR A 8 -39.32 7.50 -5.51
CA TYR A 8 -39.28 6.11 -5.06
C TYR A 8 -40.68 5.59 -4.74
N ASP A 9 -41.00 4.40 -5.27
CA ASP A 9 -42.25 3.70 -4.97
C ASP A 9 -42.14 2.96 -3.65
N ASN A 10 -42.78 3.51 -2.62
CA ASN A 10 -42.83 2.90 -1.29
C ASN A 10 -43.96 1.86 -1.24
N PRO A 11 -43.84 0.80 -0.41
CA PRO A 11 -44.91 -0.17 -0.15
C PRO A 11 -46.18 0.51 0.40
N ASP A 12 -47.29 -0.21 0.55
CA ASP A 12 -48.56 0.41 0.97
C ASP A 12 -48.49 0.99 2.40
N ASN A 13 -49.04 2.20 2.60
CA ASN A 13 -49.05 3.00 3.84
C ASN A 13 -47.72 3.14 4.63
N PRO A 14 -46.63 3.63 4.01
CA PRO A 14 -45.43 3.96 4.76
C PRO A 14 -45.54 5.39 5.29
N ARG A 15 -45.47 5.58 6.62
CA ARG A 15 -45.44 6.91 7.23
C ARG A 15 -44.27 7.77 6.78
N THR A 16 -43.18 7.15 6.31
CA THR A 16 -41.98 7.82 5.82
C THR A 16 -41.43 7.11 4.59
N CYS A 17 -40.83 7.87 3.68
CA CYS A 17 -40.20 7.30 2.50
C CYS A 17 -38.93 6.52 2.88
N ALA A 18 -38.86 5.25 2.50
CA ALA A 18 -37.74 4.37 2.81
C ALA A 18 -36.40 4.85 2.23
N ARG A 19 -36.44 5.65 1.16
CA ARG A 19 -35.23 6.15 0.48
C ARG A 19 -34.72 7.48 1.03
N CYS A 20 -35.62 8.44 1.27
CA CYS A 20 -35.23 9.81 1.61
C CYS A 20 -35.72 10.29 2.99
N GLY A 21 -36.45 9.45 3.73
CA GLY A 21 -36.96 9.77 5.06
C GLY A 21 -38.08 10.81 5.11
N LEU A 22 -38.56 11.31 3.96
CA LEU A 22 -39.66 12.27 3.92
C LEU A 22 -40.93 11.66 4.52
N ALA A 23 -41.58 12.36 5.44
CA ALA A 23 -42.91 11.99 5.91
C ALA A 23 -43.90 11.98 4.74
N LEU A 24 -44.56 10.84 4.52
CA LEU A 24 -45.63 10.72 3.54
C LEU A 24 -46.92 10.94 4.32
N ALA A 25 -47.68 11.97 3.98
CA ALA A 25 -48.94 12.26 4.67
C ALA A 25 -49.85 11.04 4.58
N ASP A 26 -50.31 10.54 5.73
CA ASP A 26 -51.29 9.47 5.79
C ASP A 26 -52.58 9.99 5.13
N SER A 27 -52.89 9.53 3.92
CA SER A 27 -54.11 9.91 3.20
C SER A 27 -55.36 9.22 3.75
N SER A 28 -55.34 8.87 5.04
CA SER A 28 -56.44 8.17 5.72
C SER A 28 -57.35 9.12 6.49
N ASP A 29 -57.37 10.41 6.16
CA ASP A 29 -58.53 11.23 6.51
C ASP A 29 -59.73 10.68 5.72
N PRO A 30 -60.73 10.10 6.41
CA PRO A 30 -61.92 9.65 5.73
C PRO A 30 -62.56 10.87 5.08
N VAL A 31 -62.76 10.79 3.76
CA VAL A 31 -63.57 11.75 2.99
C VAL A 31 -64.94 11.80 3.67
N GLY A 32 -65.15 12.85 4.47
CA GLY A 32 -66.44 13.15 5.08
C GLY A 32 -67.45 13.47 3.99
N ASP A 33 -68.62 12.86 4.10
CA ASP A 33 -69.75 13.03 3.18
C ASP A 33 -70.11 14.51 2.96
N PRO A 34 -70.56 14.89 1.74
CA PRO A 34 -71.02 16.24 1.46
C PRO A 34 -72.43 16.45 2.02
N VAL A 35 -72.55 17.06 3.20
CA VAL A 35 -73.82 17.62 3.69
C VAL A 35 -73.82 19.12 3.45
N GLY A 36 -74.83 19.58 2.72
CA GLY A 36 -74.92 20.94 2.19
C GLY A 36 -75.36 22.04 3.16
N ASP A 37 -74.86 23.22 2.83
CA ASP A 37 -75.53 24.53 2.71
C ASP A 37 -75.98 25.28 4.00
N PRO A 38 -76.33 26.58 3.91
CA PRO A 38 -75.40 27.68 4.14
C PRO A 38 -75.87 28.61 5.28
N GLY A 39 -74.95 29.20 6.03
CA GLY A 39 -75.33 30.15 7.07
C GLY A 39 -74.12 30.82 7.66
N GLY A 40 -73.90 32.08 7.24
CA GLY A 40 -72.73 32.84 7.60
C GLY A 40 -72.58 33.11 9.10
N ARG A 41 -71.34 33.41 9.48
CA ARG A 41 -70.96 34.54 10.35
C ARG A 41 -69.44 34.53 10.52
N ASP A 42 -68.87 35.67 10.15
CA ASP A 42 -67.90 36.46 10.89
C ASP A 42 -66.80 35.77 11.70
N VAL A 43 -65.57 36.17 11.31
CA VAL A 43 -64.51 36.67 12.18
C VAL A 43 -64.07 35.74 13.31
N SER A 44 -62.89 35.15 13.14
CA SER A 44 -61.72 35.41 13.98
C SER A 44 -60.51 34.63 13.43
N ASP A 45 -59.47 35.36 13.04
CA ASP A 45 -58.11 34.82 12.90
C ASP A 45 -57.67 34.18 14.23
N PRO A 46 -57.10 32.96 14.20
CA PRO A 46 -56.14 32.55 15.19
C PRO A 46 -54.78 32.35 14.50
N ALA A 47 -53.87 33.26 14.85
CA ALA A 47 -52.43 33.08 14.99
C ALA A 47 -51.77 31.92 14.22
N GLU A 48 -50.91 32.30 13.27
CA GLU A 48 -49.86 31.49 12.67
C GLU A 48 -49.01 30.75 13.73
N GLY A 49 -49.47 29.57 14.14
CA GLY A 49 -48.67 28.59 14.84
C GLY A 49 -47.78 27.85 13.86
N ARG A 50 -46.65 28.47 13.46
CA ARG A 50 -45.56 27.72 12.80
C ARG A 50 -45.16 26.58 13.72
N PRO A 51 -45.22 25.30 13.30
CA PRO A 51 -44.61 24.23 14.06
C PRO A 51 -43.10 24.50 14.11
N SER A 52 -42.58 24.71 15.32
CA SER A 52 -41.14 24.79 15.56
C SER A 52 -40.47 23.58 14.91
N PRO A 53 -39.44 23.77 14.07
CA PRO A 53 -38.71 22.65 13.50
C PRO A 53 -38.11 21.85 14.67
N VAL A 54 -38.55 20.60 14.79
CA VAL A 54 -37.93 19.62 15.67
C VAL A 54 -36.50 19.45 15.18
N GLN A 55 -35.55 20.13 15.82
CA GLN A 55 -34.15 19.88 15.56
C GLN A 55 -33.84 18.43 15.98
N PRO A 56 -33.26 17.61 15.11
CA PRO A 56 -32.76 16.31 15.51
C PRO A 56 -31.69 16.54 16.59
N SER A 57 -31.99 16.10 17.80
CA SER A 57 -31.06 16.18 18.93
C SER A 57 -29.90 15.20 18.70
N TRP A 58 -28.93 15.63 17.91
CA TRP A 58 -27.59 15.05 17.93
C TRP A 58 -26.96 15.46 19.26
N ARG A 59 -27.33 14.74 20.33
CA ARG A 59 -26.57 14.78 21.58
C ARG A 59 -25.15 14.36 21.22
N ARG A 60 -24.24 15.32 21.36
CA ARG A 60 -22.79 15.10 21.31
C ARG A 60 -22.50 13.89 22.22
N PRO A 61 -21.83 12.81 21.74
CA PRO A 61 -21.39 11.74 22.60
C PRO A 61 -20.60 12.34 23.76
N ALA A 62 -20.85 11.87 24.99
CA ALA A 62 -20.11 12.29 26.16
C ALA A 62 -18.60 12.15 25.87
N GLU A 63 -17.83 13.18 26.24
CA GLU A 63 -16.36 13.13 26.19
C GLU A 63 -15.89 11.87 26.91
N ALA A 64 -15.18 11.00 26.18
CA ALA A 64 -14.53 9.85 26.77
C ALA A 64 -13.54 10.36 27.85
N PRO A 65 -13.46 9.71 29.01
CA PRO A 65 -12.47 10.08 30.02
C PRO A 65 -11.08 10.00 29.40
N ALA A 66 -10.29 11.06 29.61
CA ALA A 66 -8.90 11.12 29.16
C ALA A 66 -8.09 10.02 29.87
N GLU A 67 -7.89 8.89 29.19
CA GLU A 67 -6.92 7.89 29.61
C GLU A 67 -5.51 8.46 29.35
N SER A 68 -4.79 8.68 30.45
CA SER A 68 -3.38 9.01 30.45
C SER A 68 -2.58 7.92 29.71
N PRO A 69 -1.64 8.26 28.81
CA PRO A 69 -0.80 7.27 28.16
C PRO A 69 0.08 6.51 29.18
N PRO A 70 0.12 5.17 29.17
CA PRO A 70 0.92 4.38 30.11
C PRO A 70 2.38 4.25 29.64
N TRP A 71 3.05 5.37 29.37
CA TRP A 71 4.47 5.37 29.03
C TRP A 71 5.16 6.64 29.50
N SER A 72 5.08 6.88 30.80
CA SER A 72 6.11 7.63 31.54
C SER A 72 6.94 6.63 32.35
N GLY A 73 8.14 6.32 31.87
CA GLY A 73 9.20 5.74 32.70
C GLY A 73 9.78 4.42 32.21
N SER A 74 10.84 4.49 31.40
CA SER A 74 12.15 4.00 31.84
C SER A 74 13.21 4.44 30.83
N VAL A 75 14.02 5.40 31.29
CA VAL A 75 15.33 5.68 30.74
C VAL A 75 16.25 4.62 31.35
N ASP A 76 16.44 3.51 30.65
CA ASP A 76 17.56 2.61 30.91
C ASP A 76 18.13 2.12 29.57
N ALA A 77 19.23 2.75 29.20
CA ALA A 77 20.12 2.32 28.15
C ALA A 77 20.80 1.01 28.56
N ALA A 78 20.75 -0.01 27.71
CA ALA A 78 21.63 -1.18 27.79
C ALA A 78 22.66 -1.13 26.64
N PRO A 79 23.96 -0.92 26.92
CA PRO A 79 24.99 -0.74 25.91
C PRO A 79 25.87 -1.97 25.74
N TRP A 80 25.38 -3.10 25.23
CA TRP A 80 26.27 -4.26 24.94
C TRP A 80 25.56 -5.37 24.15
N GLN A 81 25.70 -5.37 22.83
CA GLN A 81 25.74 -6.61 22.05
C GLN A 81 26.83 -6.51 20.99
N THR A 82 28.04 -6.86 21.44
CA THR A 82 29.19 -7.19 20.61
C THR A 82 28.95 -8.53 19.92
N PRO A 83 29.11 -8.67 18.59
CA PRO A 83 29.05 -9.97 17.94
C PRO A 83 30.27 -10.83 18.31
N PRO A 84 30.12 -12.17 18.45
CA PRO A 84 31.24 -13.04 18.79
C PRO A 84 32.28 -13.12 17.66
N ARG A 85 33.55 -13.04 18.04
CA ARG A 85 34.72 -13.24 17.17
C ARG A 85 34.69 -14.63 16.54
N ARG A 86 35.01 -14.67 15.25
CA ARG A 86 35.29 -15.88 14.46
C ARG A 86 36.39 -16.71 15.12
N GLY A 87 36.07 -17.97 15.43
CA GLY A 87 37.05 -19.01 15.69
C GLY A 87 37.79 -19.39 14.41
N THR A 88 39.11 -19.47 14.52
CA THR A 88 40.04 -19.99 13.53
C THR A 88 39.74 -21.46 13.26
N PRO A 89 39.61 -21.93 12.01
CA PRO A 89 39.55 -23.36 11.74
C PRO A 89 40.94 -24.00 11.95
N PRO A 90 41.00 -25.24 12.49
CA PRO A 90 42.26 -25.91 12.77
C PRO A 90 42.96 -26.39 11.49
N ASN A 91 44.27 -26.31 11.58
CA ASN A 91 45.29 -26.81 10.66
C ASN A 91 44.98 -28.26 10.22
N ARG A 92 44.89 -28.51 8.92
CA ARG A 92 44.78 -29.86 8.34
C ARG A 92 46.20 -30.34 8.01
N PRO A 93 46.63 -31.52 8.50
CA PRO A 93 47.97 -32.01 8.21
C PRO A 93 48.10 -32.39 6.73
N ALA A 94 49.30 -32.13 6.21
CA ALA A 94 49.75 -32.54 4.89
C ALA A 94 49.64 -34.06 4.75
N THR A 95 48.98 -34.50 3.68
CA THR A 95 49.05 -35.90 3.24
C THR A 95 49.97 -35.95 2.03
N ASP A 96 51.02 -36.75 2.18
CA ASP A 96 52.04 -37.00 1.18
C ASP A 96 51.45 -37.57 -0.12
N SER A 97 52.02 -37.09 -1.21
CA SER A 97 51.87 -37.65 -2.56
C SER A 97 52.54 -39.02 -2.65
N PRO A 98 52.05 -39.89 -3.55
CA PRO A 98 52.99 -40.53 -4.45
C PRO A 98 52.59 -40.43 -5.92
N ALA A 99 53.63 -40.13 -6.70
CA ALA A 99 53.96 -40.65 -8.02
C ALA A 99 52.92 -40.54 -9.15
N SER A 100 53.17 -39.56 -10.00
CA SER A 100 53.22 -39.61 -11.46
C SER A 100 52.83 -40.93 -12.12
N THR A 101 51.74 -40.88 -12.87
CA THR A 101 51.70 -41.48 -14.22
C THR A 101 51.16 -40.43 -15.18
N SER A 102 52.01 -40.10 -16.16
CA SER A 102 51.71 -39.18 -17.25
C SER A 102 51.06 -39.97 -18.38
N PRO A 103 49.88 -39.58 -18.86
CA PRO A 103 49.51 -39.82 -20.24
C PRO A 103 49.35 -38.49 -20.97
N ALA A 104 50.17 -38.36 -22.02
CA ALA A 104 49.90 -37.75 -23.31
C ALA A 104 49.08 -36.45 -23.34
N ALA A 105 49.74 -35.42 -23.88
CA ALA A 105 49.21 -34.13 -24.29
C ALA A 105 47.90 -34.24 -25.11
N GLY A 106 46.78 -34.20 -24.40
CA GLY A 106 45.48 -33.77 -24.92
C GLY A 106 45.26 -32.34 -24.47
N SER A 107 44.80 -31.48 -25.39
CA SER A 107 44.53 -30.05 -25.20
C SER A 107 43.97 -29.73 -23.82
N PRO A 108 44.44 -28.65 -23.15
CA PRO A 108 43.90 -28.27 -21.84
C PRO A 108 42.37 -28.17 -21.97
N PRO A 109 41.59 -28.78 -21.05
CA PRO A 109 40.16 -28.63 -21.08
C PRO A 109 39.86 -27.14 -21.05
N VAL A 110 39.30 -26.62 -22.15
CA VAL A 110 38.79 -25.25 -22.22
C VAL A 110 37.87 -25.11 -21.02
N ALA A 111 38.30 -24.34 -20.03
CA ALA A 111 37.53 -24.10 -18.83
C ALA A 111 36.16 -23.62 -19.30
N ALA A 112 35.14 -24.45 -19.09
CA ALA A 112 33.79 -24.17 -19.55
C ALA A 112 33.44 -22.79 -19.05
N GLU A 113 33.26 -21.84 -19.98
CA GLU A 113 33.02 -20.46 -19.61
C GLU A 113 31.81 -20.47 -18.68
N PRO A 114 31.97 -20.01 -17.43
CA PRO A 114 30.91 -20.10 -16.45
C PRO A 114 29.67 -19.46 -17.07
N PRO A 115 28.52 -20.15 -17.07
CA PRO A 115 27.34 -19.68 -17.76
C PRO A 115 27.10 -18.24 -17.32
N ARG A 116 27.25 -17.29 -18.26
CA ARG A 116 27.10 -15.86 -17.98
C ARG A 116 25.74 -15.70 -17.35
N ALA A 117 25.73 -15.52 -16.03
CA ALA A 117 24.50 -15.43 -15.28
C ALA A 117 23.73 -14.24 -15.86
N ALA A 118 22.54 -14.50 -16.40
CA ALA A 118 21.66 -13.48 -16.94
C ALA A 118 21.18 -12.59 -15.77
N SER A 119 22.03 -11.67 -15.33
CA SER A 119 21.87 -10.89 -14.10
C SER A 119 21.01 -9.63 -14.29
N GLY A 120 20.56 -9.33 -15.51
CA GLY A 120 19.94 -8.04 -15.82
C GLY A 120 18.43 -7.90 -15.59
N ARG A 121 17.64 -8.98 -15.70
CA ARG A 121 16.16 -8.88 -15.79
C ARG A 121 15.36 -8.71 -14.47
N PRO A 122 15.72 -9.32 -13.32
CA PRO A 122 14.85 -9.29 -12.14
C PRO A 122 14.78 -7.91 -11.46
N ASN A 123 15.76 -7.04 -11.70
CA ASN A 123 15.84 -5.73 -11.07
C ASN A 123 14.88 -4.70 -11.70
N THR A 124 14.60 -4.80 -13.00
CA THR A 124 13.72 -3.83 -13.68
C THR A 124 12.28 -3.96 -13.21
N LEU A 125 11.77 -5.19 -13.08
CA LEU A 125 10.38 -5.43 -12.71
C LEU A 125 10.10 -5.05 -11.24
N GLY A 126 11.08 -5.27 -10.35
CA GLY A 126 11.02 -4.76 -8.98
C GLY A 126 10.96 -3.23 -8.92
N ARG A 127 11.75 -2.52 -9.75
CA ARG A 127 11.70 -1.05 -9.83
C ARG A 127 10.33 -0.56 -10.34
N VAL A 128 9.77 -1.20 -11.37
CA VAL A 128 8.43 -0.87 -11.89
C VAL A 128 7.38 -1.03 -10.80
N LEU A 129 7.43 -2.12 -10.02
CA LEU A 129 6.52 -2.34 -8.90
C LEU A 129 6.64 -1.23 -7.84
N VAL A 130 7.86 -0.82 -7.47
CA VAL A 130 8.06 0.29 -6.51
C VAL A 130 7.49 1.60 -7.03
N VAL A 131 7.70 1.92 -8.31
CA VAL A 131 7.12 3.13 -8.93
C VAL A 131 5.60 3.08 -8.91
N LEU A 132 5.01 1.94 -9.23
CA LEU A 132 3.56 1.76 -9.21
C LEU A 132 2.98 1.93 -7.79
N LEU A 133 3.61 1.32 -6.78
CA LEU A 133 3.20 1.50 -5.37
C LEU A 133 3.32 2.96 -4.92
N ALA A 134 4.34 3.69 -5.40
CA ALA A 134 4.47 5.12 -5.11
C ALA A 134 3.34 5.94 -5.76
N ILE A 135 2.98 5.64 -7.01
CA ILE A 135 1.82 6.25 -7.69
C ILE A 135 0.53 5.97 -6.92
N GLU A 136 0.36 4.74 -6.43
CA GLU A 136 -0.81 4.34 -5.65
C GLU A 136 -0.90 5.10 -4.32
N VAL A 137 0.21 5.30 -3.61
CA VAL A 137 0.26 6.15 -2.42
C VAL A 137 -0.14 7.59 -2.73
N VAL A 138 0.37 8.16 -3.84
CA VAL A 138 -0.01 9.51 -4.27
C VAL A 138 -1.51 9.58 -4.59
N LEU A 139 -2.06 8.61 -5.31
CA LEU A 139 -3.50 8.53 -5.60
C LEU A 139 -4.32 8.43 -4.31
N ALA A 140 -3.90 7.62 -3.35
CA ALA A 140 -4.58 7.49 -2.06
C ALA A 140 -4.57 8.82 -1.28
N VAL A 141 -3.46 9.57 -1.30
CA VAL A 141 -3.36 10.89 -0.67
C VAL A 141 -4.26 11.90 -1.38
N VAL A 142 -4.24 11.96 -2.71
CA VAL A 142 -5.12 12.84 -3.50
C VAL A 142 -6.59 12.53 -3.19
N TYR A 143 -6.94 11.25 -3.13
CA TYR A 143 -8.28 10.80 -2.78
C TYR A 143 -8.66 11.19 -1.33
N ALA A 144 -7.74 11.04 -0.38
CA ALA A 144 -7.97 11.45 1.01
C ALA A 144 -8.24 12.97 1.12
N VAL A 145 -7.46 13.79 0.43
CA VAL A 145 -7.66 15.25 0.40
C VAL A 145 -9.01 15.59 -0.25
N PHE A 146 -9.34 14.96 -1.38
CA PHE A 146 -10.62 15.18 -2.07
C PHE A 146 -11.82 14.77 -1.19
N SER A 147 -11.75 13.62 -0.53
CA SER A 147 -12.82 13.10 0.31
C SER A 147 -13.03 13.92 1.58
N LEU A 148 -11.96 14.41 2.21
CA LEU A 148 -12.03 15.22 3.44
C LEU A 148 -12.40 16.69 3.17
N GLY A 149 -12.06 17.22 1.99
CA GLY A 149 -12.31 18.61 1.62
C GLY A 149 -13.57 18.77 0.75
N PRO A 150 -13.43 18.88 -0.58
CA PRO A 150 -14.53 19.19 -1.50
C PRO A 150 -15.77 18.33 -1.27
N ARG A 151 -15.57 17.02 -1.14
CA ARG A 151 -16.69 16.09 -1.07
C ARG A 151 -17.43 16.16 0.26
N ARG A 152 -16.70 16.28 1.37
CA ARG A 152 -17.32 16.51 2.69
C ARG A 152 -18.10 17.83 2.71
N GLY A 153 -17.59 18.87 2.02
CA GLY A 153 -18.28 20.15 1.86
C GLY A 153 -19.65 19.98 1.19
N VAL A 154 -19.71 19.27 0.07
CA VAL A 154 -20.97 18.97 -0.63
C VAL A 154 -21.96 18.22 0.27
N PHE A 155 -21.50 17.20 1.01
CA PHE A 155 -22.38 16.48 1.94
C PHE A 155 -22.84 17.34 3.12
N ALA A 156 -21.98 18.19 3.67
CA ALA A 156 -22.36 19.11 4.73
C ALA A 156 -23.39 20.15 4.24
N ALA A 157 -23.22 20.65 3.02
CA ALA A 157 -24.17 21.56 2.38
C ALA A 157 -25.52 20.87 2.14
N LEU A 158 -25.52 19.65 1.58
CA LEU A 158 -26.73 18.85 1.38
C LEU A 158 -27.47 18.54 2.69
N ALA A 159 -26.72 18.33 3.78
CA ALA A 159 -27.30 18.08 5.10
C ALA A 159 -27.90 19.34 5.73
N ALA A 160 -27.31 20.52 5.48
CA ALA A 160 -27.78 21.80 6.00
C ALA A 160 -28.98 22.34 5.19
N ASP A 161 -28.87 22.33 3.87
CA ASP A 161 -29.92 22.75 2.94
C ASP A 161 -29.89 21.90 1.65
N PRO A 162 -30.75 20.87 1.56
CA PRO A 162 -30.81 20.00 0.39
C PRO A 162 -31.21 20.71 -0.90
N ALA A 163 -31.94 21.83 -0.83
CA ALA A 163 -32.39 22.58 -2.00
C ALA A 163 -31.34 23.60 -2.48
N GLY A 164 -30.40 23.97 -1.61
CA GLY A 164 -29.35 24.95 -1.89
C GLY A 164 -28.13 24.39 -2.62
N VAL A 165 -28.00 23.07 -2.78
CA VAL A 165 -26.87 22.45 -3.50
C VAL A 165 -27.26 22.19 -4.94
N ASP A 166 -26.47 22.73 -5.87
CA ASP A 166 -26.67 22.47 -7.29
C ASP A 166 -26.47 20.98 -7.60
N SER A 167 -27.46 20.40 -8.27
CA SER A 167 -27.42 19.03 -8.79
C SER A 167 -26.19 18.78 -9.67
N ALA A 168 -25.72 19.78 -10.42
CA ALA A 168 -24.52 19.65 -11.26
C ALA A 168 -23.24 19.55 -10.42
N GLU A 169 -23.17 20.25 -9.29
CA GLU A 169 -22.04 20.20 -8.36
C GLU A 169 -21.96 18.84 -7.65
N ALA A 170 -23.10 18.33 -7.16
CA ALA A 170 -23.19 17.00 -6.56
C ALA A 170 -22.77 15.91 -7.58
N ALA A 171 -23.28 15.98 -8.81
CA ALA A 171 -22.92 15.04 -9.87
C ALA A 171 -21.45 15.13 -10.30
N ALA A 172 -20.83 16.32 -10.25
CA ALA A 172 -19.41 16.49 -10.52
C ALA A 172 -18.54 15.87 -9.41
N SER A 173 -18.95 16.04 -8.14
CA SER A 173 -18.31 15.42 -6.98
C SER A 173 -18.37 13.90 -7.06
N ASP A 174 -19.53 13.32 -7.40
CA ASP A 174 -19.69 11.87 -7.52
C ASP A 174 -18.90 11.28 -8.70
N ARG A 175 -18.85 11.98 -9.85
CA ARG A 175 -17.98 11.57 -10.97
C ARG A 175 -16.50 11.59 -10.59
N THR A 176 -16.06 12.64 -9.89
CA THR A 176 -14.66 12.76 -9.44
C THR A 176 -14.32 11.66 -8.44
N ASN A 177 -15.24 11.39 -7.51
CA ASN A 177 -15.10 10.28 -6.59
C ASN A 177 -14.92 8.95 -7.33
N LEU A 178 -15.86 8.62 -8.22
CA LEU A 178 -15.85 7.36 -8.95
C LEU A 178 -14.57 7.22 -9.77
N ALA A 179 -14.11 8.29 -10.42
CA ALA A 179 -12.88 8.30 -11.19
C ALA A 179 -11.65 8.01 -10.33
N LEU A 180 -11.46 8.74 -9.22
CA LEU A 180 -10.33 8.53 -8.30
C LEU A 180 -10.36 7.12 -7.67
N PHE A 181 -11.56 6.68 -7.27
CA PHE A 181 -11.76 5.38 -6.64
C PHE A 181 -11.46 4.23 -7.63
N THR A 182 -11.90 4.35 -8.88
CA THR A 182 -11.63 3.37 -9.94
C THR A 182 -10.15 3.35 -10.31
N ALA A 183 -9.53 4.52 -10.43
CA ALA A 183 -8.10 4.64 -10.73
C ALA A 183 -7.24 3.99 -9.63
N LEU A 184 -7.58 4.23 -8.37
CA LEU A 184 -6.91 3.59 -7.23
C LEU A 184 -7.07 2.07 -7.28
N GLY A 185 -8.30 1.56 -7.44
CA GLY A 185 -8.57 0.12 -7.51
C GLY A 185 -7.86 -0.58 -8.67
N LEU A 186 -7.78 0.05 -9.85
CA LEU A 186 -7.03 -0.47 -10.99
C LEU A 186 -5.51 -0.52 -10.70
N CYS A 187 -4.96 0.53 -10.09
CA CYS A 187 -3.55 0.55 -9.70
C CYS A 187 -3.23 -0.57 -8.70
N THR A 188 -4.07 -0.76 -7.68
CA THR A 188 -3.94 -1.86 -6.72
C THR A 188 -3.93 -3.21 -7.41
N LEU A 189 -4.87 -3.45 -8.34
CA LEU A 189 -4.97 -4.72 -9.06
C LEU A 189 -3.72 -4.99 -9.90
N VAL A 190 -3.21 -3.98 -10.62
CA VAL A 190 -1.97 -4.10 -11.40
C VAL A 190 -0.77 -4.35 -10.47
N ALA A 191 -0.70 -3.71 -9.32
CA ALA A 191 0.37 -3.91 -8.34
C ALA A 191 0.38 -5.33 -7.78
N VAL A 192 -0.80 -5.88 -7.46
CA VAL A 192 -0.95 -7.27 -7.01
C VAL A 192 -0.50 -8.26 -8.10
N VAL A 193 -0.95 -8.07 -9.34
CA VAL A 193 -0.59 -8.95 -10.47
C VAL A 193 0.91 -8.89 -10.75
N LEU A 194 1.49 -7.68 -10.83
CA LEU A 194 2.93 -7.50 -11.04
C LEU A 194 3.75 -8.07 -9.88
N GLY A 195 3.33 -7.86 -8.64
CA GLY A 195 3.96 -8.45 -7.47
C GLY A 195 3.95 -9.97 -7.52
N ALA A 196 2.82 -10.58 -7.92
CA ALA A 196 2.66 -12.02 -7.97
C ALA A 196 3.53 -12.62 -9.07
N TRP A 197 3.54 -11.97 -10.23
CA TRP A 197 4.41 -12.33 -11.34
C TRP A 197 5.88 -12.22 -10.94
N TRP A 198 6.29 -11.09 -10.34
CA TRP A 198 7.66 -10.88 -9.86
C TRP A 198 8.10 -11.98 -8.88
N ALA A 199 7.29 -12.25 -7.86
CA ALA A 199 7.61 -13.27 -6.86
C ALA A 199 7.66 -14.68 -7.46
N SER A 200 6.80 -14.99 -8.44
CA SER A 200 6.85 -16.27 -9.15
C SER A 200 8.17 -16.44 -9.92
N LEU A 201 8.68 -15.37 -10.53
CA LEU A 201 9.97 -15.38 -11.22
C LEU A 201 11.13 -15.47 -10.22
N ALA A 202 11.09 -14.70 -9.14
CA ALA A 202 12.11 -14.72 -8.08
C ALA A 202 12.17 -16.09 -7.39
N GLY A 203 11.04 -16.73 -7.13
CA GLY A 203 10.94 -18.06 -6.54
C GLY A 203 11.55 -19.14 -7.45
N ARG A 204 11.29 -19.07 -8.76
CA ARG A 204 11.91 -20.00 -9.74
C ARG A 204 13.42 -19.85 -9.83
N ALA A 205 13.94 -18.62 -9.69
CA ALA A 205 15.37 -18.34 -9.74
C ALA A 205 16.09 -18.73 -8.43
N SER A 206 15.40 -18.70 -7.30
CA SER A 206 15.98 -18.88 -5.96
C SER A 206 15.88 -20.32 -5.45
N ARG A 207 16.39 -21.31 -6.19
CA ARG A 207 16.43 -22.71 -5.69
C ARG A 207 17.39 -22.93 -4.51
N SER A 208 18.36 -22.04 -4.31
CA SER A 208 19.44 -22.25 -3.33
C SER A 208 19.31 -21.44 -2.04
N ARG A 209 18.54 -20.34 -2.02
CA ARG A 209 18.21 -19.58 -0.81
C ARG A 209 16.85 -18.92 -0.96
N PRO A 210 15.78 -19.42 -0.32
CA PRO A 210 14.49 -18.76 -0.37
C PRO A 210 14.67 -17.36 0.23
N VAL A 211 14.50 -16.33 -0.61
CA VAL A 211 14.46 -14.97 -0.11
C VAL A 211 13.28 -14.93 0.85
N ARG A 212 13.55 -14.70 2.14
CA ARG A 212 12.55 -14.65 3.21
C ARG A 212 11.70 -13.38 3.10
N TRP A 213 11.08 -13.15 1.94
CA TRP A 213 9.85 -12.40 1.85
C TRP A 213 8.81 -13.29 2.52
N GLY A 214 8.73 -13.19 3.85
CA GLY A 214 7.92 -14.11 4.64
C GLY A 214 6.48 -14.16 4.10
N PRO A 215 5.78 -15.31 4.23
CA PRO A 215 4.37 -15.45 3.85
C PRO A 215 3.50 -14.31 4.41
N ALA A 216 3.92 -13.70 5.51
CA ALA A 216 3.32 -12.49 6.10
C ALA A 216 3.15 -11.31 5.12
N TRP A 217 4.11 -11.00 4.25
CA TRP A 217 3.98 -9.86 3.33
C TRP A 217 2.90 -10.11 2.26
N TRP A 218 2.83 -11.34 1.76
CA TRP A 218 1.81 -11.77 0.81
C TRP A 218 0.42 -11.72 1.43
N ILE A 219 0.30 -12.20 2.68
CA ILE A 219 -0.96 -12.15 3.42
C ILE A 219 -1.44 -10.70 3.57
N VAL A 220 -0.56 -9.76 3.93
CA VAL A 220 -0.93 -8.34 4.08
C VAL A 220 -1.37 -7.73 2.75
N THR A 221 -0.64 -8.01 1.66
CA THR A 221 -0.95 -7.44 0.34
C THR A 221 -2.26 -8.00 -0.22
N VAL A 222 -2.51 -9.31 -0.07
CA VAL A 222 -3.77 -9.94 -0.47
C VAL A 222 -4.92 -9.45 0.41
N ALA A 223 -4.71 -9.35 1.72
CA ALA A 223 -5.73 -8.81 2.63
C ALA A 223 -6.09 -7.37 2.25
N ALA A 224 -5.11 -6.53 1.93
CA ALA A 224 -5.36 -5.17 1.46
C ALA A 224 -6.18 -5.15 0.16
N ALA A 225 -5.82 -5.99 -0.82
CA ALA A 225 -6.56 -6.11 -2.07
C ALA A 225 -8.01 -6.58 -1.86
N VAL A 226 -8.23 -7.56 -0.97
CA VAL A 226 -9.57 -8.05 -0.63
C VAL A 226 -10.40 -6.96 0.05
N VAL A 227 -9.80 -6.22 0.99
CA VAL A 227 -10.47 -5.11 1.70
C VAL A 227 -10.86 -3.99 0.73
N ILE A 228 -9.98 -3.65 -0.22
CA ILE A 228 -10.28 -2.65 -1.26
C ILE A 228 -11.35 -3.16 -2.24
N GLY A 229 -11.28 -4.43 -2.63
CA GLY A 229 -12.33 -5.07 -3.43
C GLY A 229 -13.70 -5.04 -2.75
N ALA A 230 -13.75 -5.34 -1.45
CA ALA A 230 -14.97 -5.25 -0.66
C ALA A 230 -15.48 -3.80 -0.58
N ALA A 231 -14.58 -2.83 -0.40
CA ALA A 231 -14.93 -1.40 -0.43
C ALA A 231 -15.55 -0.98 -1.77
N LEU A 232 -15.03 -1.49 -2.90
CA LEU A 232 -15.60 -1.28 -4.25
C LEU A 232 -17.01 -1.83 -4.39
N VAL A 233 -17.25 -3.06 -3.92
CA VAL A 233 -18.59 -3.64 -3.95
C VAL A 233 -19.57 -2.85 -3.08
N LEU A 234 -19.14 -2.38 -1.91
CA LEU A 234 -19.99 -1.57 -1.04
C LEU A 234 -20.28 -0.18 -1.61
N HIS A 235 -19.33 0.43 -2.32
CA HIS A 235 -19.52 1.71 -3.00
C HIS A 235 -20.45 1.63 -4.22
N ALA A 236 -20.63 0.46 -4.81
CA ALA A 236 -21.57 0.26 -5.91
C ALA A 236 -23.04 0.17 -5.45
N GLY A 237 -23.29 0.06 -4.14
CA GLY A 237 -24.65 -0.01 -3.58
C GLY A 237 -25.31 1.36 -3.45
N GLU A 238 -26.65 1.38 -3.38
CA GLU A 238 -27.44 2.60 -3.14
C GLU A 238 -27.63 2.93 -1.64
N ASP A 239 -27.22 2.03 -0.75
CA ASP A 239 -27.40 2.15 0.70
C ASP A 239 -26.30 3.05 1.29
N THR A 240 -26.70 4.18 1.86
CA THR A 240 -25.79 5.16 2.49
C THR A 240 -24.91 4.56 3.58
N GLY A 241 -25.43 3.62 4.38
CA GLY A 241 -24.67 2.94 5.43
C GLY A 241 -23.63 1.99 4.86
N ARG A 242 -23.94 1.29 3.76
CA ARG A 242 -22.95 0.47 3.02
C ARG A 242 -21.87 1.33 2.39
N ILE A 243 -22.24 2.45 1.77
CA ILE A 243 -21.30 3.41 1.20
C ILE A 243 -20.34 3.94 2.29
N ALA A 244 -20.87 4.33 3.46
CA ALA A 244 -20.08 4.78 4.61
C ALA A 244 -19.07 3.72 5.06
N THR A 245 -19.53 2.48 5.22
CA THR A 245 -18.68 1.31 5.55
C THR A 245 -17.59 1.09 4.51
N GLY A 246 -17.93 1.29 3.23
CA GLY A 246 -16.98 1.22 2.12
C GLY A 246 -15.80 2.19 2.26
N TYR A 247 -16.00 3.43 2.75
CA TYR A 247 -14.89 4.36 2.97
C TYR A 247 -13.95 3.90 4.08
N VAL A 248 -14.51 3.34 5.16
CA VAL A 248 -13.72 2.82 6.28
C VAL A 248 -12.86 1.66 5.81
N LEU A 249 -13.44 0.73 5.05
CA LEU A 249 -12.70 -0.38 4.45
C LEU A 249 -11.64 0.11 3.47
N LEU A 250 -11.97 1.08 2.61
CA LEU A 250 -10.97 1.64 1.69
C LEU A 250 -9.79 2.24 2.46
N GLY A 251 -10.05 3.04 3.50
CA GLY A 251 -9.01 3.62 4.33
C GLY A 251 -8.11 2.56 4.98
N LEU A 252 -8.72 1.51 5.55
CA LEU A 252 -7.99 0.37 6.10
C LEU A 252 -7.13 -0.33 5.04
N GLY A 253 -7.69 -0.58 3.86
CA GLY A 253 -6.97 -1.18 2.74
C GLY A 253 -5.76 -0.35 2.30
N CYS A 254 -5.91 0.98 2.21
CA CYS A 254 -4.82 1.89 1.89
C CYS A 254 -3.71 1.86 2.95
N VAL A 255 -4.05 1.78 4.24
CA VAL A 255 -3.07 1.65 5.33
C VAL A 255 -2.29 0.34 5.24
N LEU A 256 -2.98 -0.77 4.94
CA LEU A 256 -2.34 -2.07 4.75
C LEU A 256 -1.38 -2.07 3.54
N LEU A 257 -1.78 -1.44 2.42
CA LEU A 257 -0.91 -1.24 1.26
C LEU A 257 0.31 -0.38 1.58
N ALA A 258 0.13 0.74 2.27
CA ALA A 258 1.24 1.60 2.66
C ALA A 258 2.24 0.84 3.55
N GLY A 259 1.72 0.05 4.50
CA GLY A 259 2.53 -0.84 5.33
C GLY A 259 3.27 -1.91 4.52
N SER A 260 2.61 -2.54 3.55
CA SER A 260 3.23 -3.56 2.68
C SER A 260 4.31 -2.95 1.77
N ALA A 261 4.09 -1.75 1.25
CA ALA A 261 5.06 -1.01 0.44
C ALA A 261 6.27 -0.58 1.28
N GLY A 262 6.05 -0.04 2.48
CA GLY A 262 7.12 0.32 3.42
C GLY A 262 7.98 -0.88 3.81
N TRP A 263 7.34 -2.02 4.10
CA TRP A 263 8.04 -3.28 4.34
C TRP A 263 8.87 -3.71 3.13
N ALA A 264 8.31 -3.63 1.92
CA ALA A 264 9.01 -4.00 0.70
C ALA A 264 10.26 -3.12 0.47
N MET A 265 10.16 -1.81 0.67
CA MET A 265 11.31 -0.90 0.58
C MET A 265 12.40 -1.24 1.61
N LEU A 266 12.03 -1.56 2.85
CA LEU A 266 12.98 -1.97 3.89
C LEU A 266 13.73 -3.25 3.52
N VAL A 267 13.03 -4.23 2.93
CA VAL A 267 13.64 -5.48 2.48
C VAL A 267 14.60 -5.23 1.32
N VAL A 268 14.19 -4.46 0.30
CA VAL A 268 15.06 -4.09 -0.83
C VAL A 268 16.32 -3.37 -0.34
N ARG A 269 16.20 -2.41 0.58
CA ARG A 269 17.34 -1.69 1.18
C ARG A 269 18.31 -2.63 1.89
N ARG A 270 17.79 -3.56 2.72
CA ARG A 270 18.62 -4.51 3.48
C ARG A 270 19.39 -5.48 2.59
N HIS A 271 18.82 -5.89 1.45
CA HIS A 271 19.48 -6.80 0.52
C HIS A 271 20.41 -6.08 -0.46
N GLY A 272 20.03 -4.90 -0.96
CA GLY A 272 20.86 -4.10 -1.87
C GLY A 272 22.16 -3.60 -1.22
N GLY A 273 22.10 -3.15 0.04
CA GLY A 273 23.30 -2.72 0.78
C GLY A 273 24.30 -3.85 1.05
N ARG A 274 23.82 -5.10 1.08
CA ARG A 274 24.66 -6.27 1.32
C ARG A 274 25.41 -6.74 0.07
N GLN A 275 24.82 -6.54 -1.12
CA GLN A 275 25.48 -6.84 -2.39
C GLN A 275 26.57 -5.82 -2.72
N GLY A 276 26.31 -4.52 -2.50
CA GLY A 276 27.32 -3.48 -2.72
C GLY A 276 28.56 -3.63 -1.84
N ALA A 277 28.41 -4.10 -0.60
CA ALA A 277 29.56 -4.35 0.28
C ALA A 277 30.43 -5.53 -0.20
N VAL A 278 29.81 -6.63 -0.65
CA VAL A 278 30.53 -7.82 -1.15
C VAL A 278 31.24 -7.52 -2.48
N ASP A 279 30.62 -6.76 -3.38
CA ASP A 279 31.24 -6.37 -4.64
C ASP A 279 32.40 -5.38 -4.43
N SER A 280 32.30 -4.49 -3.42
CA SER A 280 33.38 -3.58 -3.04
C SER A 280 34.57 -4.33 -2.42
N ASP A 281 34.31 -5.34 -1.57
CA ASP A 281 35.35 -6.20 -0.99
C ASP A 281 36.02 -7.09 -2.05
N ALA A 282 35.25 -7.61 -3.01
CA ALA A 282 35.77 -8.42 -4.12
C ALA A 282 36.60 -7.59 -5.13
N ALA A 283 36.19 -6.35 -5.39
CA ALA A 283 36.96 -5.41 -6.22
C ALA A 283 38.24 -4.94 -5.52
N GLY A 284 38.22 -4.75 -4.19
CA GLY A 284 39.41 -4.44 -3.40
C GLY A 284 40.42 -5.59 -3.33
N ALA A 285 39.93 -6.84 -3.20
CA ALA A 285 40.77 -8.03 -3.12
C ALA A 285 41.50 -8.36 -4.43
N THR A 286 40.88 -8.07 -5.59
CA THR A 286 41.53 -8.29 -6.90
C THR A 286 42.55 -7.20 -7.24
N GLY A 287 42.37 -5.96 -6.77
CA GLY A 287 43.35 -4.87 -6.94
C GLY A 287 44.65 -5.07 -6.14
N GLN A 288 44.61 -5.81 -5.03
CA GLN A 288 45.77 -5.98 -4.15
C GLN A 288 46.64 -7.21 -4.50
N ALA A 289 46.10 -8.17 -5.27
CA ALA A 289 46.85 -9.34 -5.74
C ALA A 289 47.76 -9.03 -6.96
N GLY A 290 47.54 -7.92 -7.67
CA GLY A 290 48.32 -7.54 -8.85
C GLY A 290 49.59 -6.72 -8.58
N SER A 291 49.75 -6.13 -7.39
CA SER A 291 50.87 -5.22 -7.09
C SER A 291 52.07 -5.88 -6.37
N GLY A 292 51.97 -7.17 -6.02
CA GLY A 292 53.02 -7.90 -5.31
C GLY A 292 53.98 -8.73 -6.19
N ALA A 293 53.68 -8.90 -7.47
CA ALA A 293 54.42 -9.83 -8.34
C ALA A 293 55.53 -9.18 -9.20
N GLU A 294 55.61 -7.85 -9.29
CA GLU A 294 56.57 -7.17 -10.19
C GLU A 294 57.88 -6.70 -9.52
N ARG A 295 58.14 -7.01 -8.23
CA ARG A 295 59.32 -6.47 -7.51
C ARG A 295 60.46 -7.47 -7.26
N SER A 296 60.53 -8.59 -7.99
CA SER A 296 61.55 -9.63 -7.74
C SER A 296 62.22 -10.19 -9.01
N GLN A 297 62.43 -9.35 -10.03
CA GLN A 297 63.31 -9.67 -11.17
C GLN A 297 64.30 -8.52 -11.42
N ALA A 298 65.18 -8.30 -10.46
CA ALA A 298 66.46 -7.65 -10.73
C ALA A 298 67.52 -8.76 -10.72
N GLY A 299 68.01 -9.11 -11.91
CA GLY A 299 69.02 -10.14 -12.10
C GLY A 299 70.40 -9.70 -11.62
N PRO A 300 71.34 -10.65 -11.46
CA PRO A 300 72.72 -10.35 -11.06
C PRO A 300 73.53 -9.85 -12.26
N ASP A 301 74.00 -8.60 -12.18
CA ASP A 301 75.00 -8.06 -13.11
C ASP A 301 76.33 -8.80 -12.90
N SER A 302 76.78 -9.47 -13.96
CA SER A 302 78.08 -10.12 -14.06
C SER A 302 78.93 -9.30 -15.02
N GLU A 303 79.64 -8.30 -14.48
CA GLU A 303 80.72 -7.62 -15.19
C GLU A 303 82.04 -8.36 -14.97
N GLY A 304 82.61 -8.83 -16.07
CA GLY A 304 83.93 -9.44 -16.13
C GLY A 304 85.07 -8.42 -16.00
N PRO A 305 86.31 -8.90 -15.80
CA PRO A 305 87.45 -8.05 -15.46
C PRO A 305 88.13 -7.47 -16.71
N GLY A 306 88.51 -6.20 -16.63
CA GLY A 306 89.39 -5.55 -17.59
C GLY A 306 90.59 -4.89 -16.90
N HIS A 307 91.77 -5.07 -17.51
CA HIS A 307 92.96 -4.21 -17.47
C HIS A 307 93.85 -4.27 -16.18
N LEU A 308 95.20 -4.27 -16.18
CA LEU A 308 96.28 -3.84 -17.11
C LEU A 308 97.58 -4.63 -16.81
N VAL A 309 98.39 -4.96 -17.83
CA VAL A 309 99.75 -4.41 -18.13
C VAL A 309 100.61 -4.05 -16.90
N ARG A 310 101.61 -4.88 -16.58
CA ARG A 310 103.03 -4.63 -16.86
C ARG A 310 103.87 -5.88 -16.67
#